data_AF-A0A804R2K7-F1
#
_entry.id   AF-A0A804R2K7-F1
#
_cell.length_a   1.000
_cell.length_b   1.000
_cell.length_c   1.000
_cell.angle_alpha   90.00
_cell.angle_beta   90.00
_cell.angle_gamma   90.00
#
_symmetry.space_group_name_H-M   'P 1'
#
loop_
_entity.id
_entity.type
_entity.pdbx_description
1 polymer ?
#
loop_
_entity_poly.entity_id
_entity_poly.type
_entity_poly.pdbx_seq_one_letter_code
_entity_poly.pdbx_strand_id
1 'polypeptide(L)'
;MLREQGMDFAMLNEFGIDPKDFAAGFRRSGLACGRLTWTAFSGSYDFAYLAKALTGGQPLPDTLDVFLALVRRLFGHSVFDVKHLARCCAMRGGLEQVATALGVKRAAGRAHCAGSDSLLTTDVLLLMLHRFFRNVDVLAHAGTIVDLTYFPVLLFFCKGLV
;
A
#
# COMPACT_ATOMS: atom_id res chain seq x y z
N MET A 1 18.65 -1.66 -5.96
CA MET A 1 17.84 -1.41 -4.75
C MET A 1 17.55 -2.66 -3.92
N LEU A 2 16.62 -3.56 -4.29
CA LEU A 2 16.26 -4.68 -3.39
C LEU A 2 17.41 -5.69 -3.14
N ARG A 3 18.15 -6.07 -4.20
CA ARG A 3 19.36 -6.90 -4.06
C ARG A 3 20.42 -6.22 -3.18
N GLU A 4 20.59 -4.91 -3.32
CA GLU A 4 21.52 -4.13 -2.47
C GLU A 4 21.11 -4.10 -1.00
N GLN A 5 19.82 -4.31 -0.69
CA GLN A 5 19.34 -4.45 0.69
C GLN A 5 19.45 -5.89 1.23
N GLY A 6 20.02 -6.81 0.44
CA GLY A 6 20.23 -8.21 0.82
C GLY A 6 19.06 -9.13 0.49
N MET A 7 18.13 -8.74 -0.40
CA MET A 7 17.13 -9.69 -0.89
C MET A 7 17.74 -10.68 -1.87
N ASP A 8 17.70 -11.95 -1.49
CA ASP A 8 18.09 -13.08 -2.33
C ASP A 8 16.86 -13.58 -3.12
N PHE A 9 16.79 -13.19 -4.39
CA PHE A 9 15.70 -13.60 -5.28
C PHE A 9 15.74 -15.08 -5.64
N ALA A 10 16.92 -15.72 -5.64
CA ALA A 10 17.01 -17.15 -5.91
C ALA A 10 16.42 -17.93 -4.74
N MET A 11 16.79 -17.53 -3.51
CA MET A 11 16.21 -18.10 -2.29
C MET A 11 14.71 -17.84 -2.18
N LEU A 12 14.22 -16.64 -2.53
CA LEU A 12 12.77 -16.36 -2.56
C LEU A 12 12.04 -17.20 -3.61
N ASN A 13 12.67 -17.52 -4.73
CA ASN A 13 12.07 -18.38 -5.75
C ASN A 13 12.04 -19.85 -5.32
N GLU A 14 13.04 -20.31 -4.57
CA GLU A 14 13.15 -21.69 -4.09
C GLU A 14 12.33 -21.96 -2.81
N PHE A 15 12.30 -21.01 -1.88
CA PHE A 15 11.71 -21.16 -0.55
C PHE A 15 10.59 -20.16 -0.23
N GLY A 16 10.24 -19.29 -1.18
CA GLY A 16 9.13 -18.34 -1.02
C GLY A 16 7.77 -19.03 -0.97
N ILE A 17 6.77 -18.29 -0.51
CA ILE A 17 5.39 -18.77 -0.43
C ILE A 17 4.78 -18.69 -1.83
N ASP A 18 4.19 -19.80 -2.32
CA ASP A 18 3.42 -19.77 -3.56
C ASP A 18 2.30 -18.72 -3.46
N PRO A 19 2.11 -17.84 -4.47
CA PRO A 19 1.10 -16.79 -4.41
C PRO A 19 -0.33 -17.31 -4.13
N LYS A 20 -0.68 -18.53 -4.54
CA LYS A 20 -1.97 -19.15 -4.25
C LYS A 20 -2.08 -19.56 -2.79
N ASP A 21 -1.02 -20.13 -2.22
CA ASP A 21 -0.97 -20.48 -0.80
C ASP A 21 -1.02 -19.23 0.08
N PHE A 22 -0.28 -18.19 -0.31
CA PHE A 22 -0.37 -16.86 0.31
C PHE A 22 -1.81 -16.33 0.25
N ALA A 23 -2.44 -16.34 -0.93
CA ALA A 23 -3.81 -15.85 -1.10
C ALA A 23 -4.83 -16.66 -0.26
N ALA A 24 -4.66 -17.98 -0.18
CA ALA A 24 -5.50 -18.84 0.66
C ALA A 24 -5.33 -18.51 2.15
N GLY A 25 -4.09 -18.37 2.62
CA GLY A 25 -3.78 -17.96 3.99
C GLY A 25 -4.32 -16.58 4.33
N PHE A 26 -4.15 -15.61 3.42
CA PHE A 26 -4.61 -14.23 3.57
C PHE A 26 -6.14 -14.12 3.65
N ARG A 27 -6.87 -14.94 2.87
CA ARG A 27 -8.34 -15.02 2.97
C ARG A 27 -8.76 -15.64 4.30
N ARG A 28 -8.11 -16.74 4.71
CA ARG A 28 -8.42 -17.46 5.95
C ARG A 28 -8.17 -16.63 7.20
N SER A 29 -7.19 -15.73 7.19
CA SER A 29 -6.91 -14.83 8.32
C SER A 29 -7.94 -13.70 8.48
N GLY A 30 -8.85 -13.53 7.51
CA GLY A 30 -9.81 -12.43 7.51
C GLY A 30 -9.21 -11.08 7.12
N LEU A 31 -7.95 -11.02 6.66
CA LEU A 31 -7.33 -9.77 6.22
C LEU A 31 -8.09 -9.16 5.01
N ALA A 32 -8.63 -10.00 4.12
CA ALA A 32 -9.46 -9.61 2.97
C ALA A 32 -10.97 -9.51 3.28
N CYS A 33 -11.38 -9.22 4.53
CA CYS A 33 -12.81 -9.14 4.90
C CYS A 33 -13.41 -7.72 4.88
N GLY A 34 -12.62 -6.70 4.51
CA GLY A 34 -13.07 -5.31 4.44
C GLY A 34 -13.35 -4.62 5.79
N ARG A 35 -12.96 -5.24 6.91
CA ARG A 35 -13.13 -4.69 8.28
C ARG A 35 -11.89 -3.99 8.83
N LEU A 36 -10.78 -4.06 8.11
CA LEU A 36 -9.51 -3.48 8.52
C LEU A 36 -9.30 -2.12 7.86
N THR A 37 -8.54 -1.27 8.54
CA THR A 37 -7.97 -0.08 7.92
C THR A 37 -6.64 -0.44 7.28
N TRP A 38 -6.58 -0.29 5.96
CA TRP A 38 -5.38 -0.53 5.17
C TRP A 38 -4.65 0.78 4.92
N THR A 39 -3.32 0.75 5.00
CA THR A 39 -2.47 1.90 4.74
C THR A 39 -1.27 1.50 3.90
N ALA A 40 -0.86 2.39 3.00
CA ALA A 40 0.34 2.25 2.18
C ALA A 40 0.89 3.65 1.85
N PHE A 41 2.15 3.71 1.41
CA PHE A 41 2.75 4.96 0.94
C PHE A 41 3.05 4.81 -0.55
N SER A 42 2.35 5.55 -1.42
CA SER A 42 2.44 5.32 -2.88
C SER A 42 1.97 3.90 -3.26
N GLY A 43 0.85 3.45 -2.66
CA GLY A 43 0.47 2.03 -2.59
C GLY A 43 -0.09 1.41 -3.87
N SER A 44 0.04 2.07 -5.02
CA SER A 44 -0.55 1.61 -6.29
C SER A 44 -0.13 0.18 -6.65
N TYR A 45 1.17 -0.08 -6.64
CA TYR A 45 1.72 -1.41 -6.92
C TYR A 45 1.38 -2.41 -5.81
N ASP A 46 1.43 -2.01 -4.54
CA ASP A 46 1.12 -2.90 -3.41
C ASP A 46 -0.30 -3.47 -3.52
N PHE A 47 -1.29 -2.59 -3.73
CA PHE A 47 -2.68 -3.02 -3.90
C PHE A 47 -2.91 -3.78 -5.20
N ALA A 48 -2.20 -3.43 -6.28
CA ALA A 48 -2.29 -4.17 -7.54
C ALA A 48 -1.76 -5.60 -7.43
N TYR A 49 -0.58 -5.81 -6.84
CA TYR A 49 -0.01 -7.13 -6.60
C TYR A 49 -0.89 -7.97 -5.67
N LEU A 50 -1.35 -7.39 -4.56
CA LEU A 50 -2.24 -8.10 -3.64
C LEU A 50 -3.58 -8.42 -4.31
N ALA A 51 -4.18 -7.49 -5.06
CA ALA A 51 -5.41 -7.75 -5.79
C ALA A 51 -5.21 -8.91 -6.78
N LYS A 52 -4.13 -8.90 -7.57
CA LYS A 52 -3.83 -9.95 -8.54
C LYS A 52 -3.64 -11.32 -7.86
N ALA A 53 -2.87 -11.39 -6.78
CA ALA A 53 -2.69 -12.61 -6.00
C ALA A 53 -4.02 -13.14 -5.45
N LEU A 54 -4.82 -12.24 -4.85
CA LEU A 54 -6.11 -12.60 -4.27
C LEU A 54 -7.13 -13.01 -5.35
N THR A 55 -7.09 -12.47 -6.55
CA THR A 55 -7.94 -12.89 -7.67
C THR A 55 -7.39 -14.08 -8.45
N GLY A 56 -6.39 -14.80 -7.92
CA GLY A 56 -5.87 -16.02 -8.53
C GLY A 56 -5.06 -15.77 -9.80
N GLY A 57 -4.37 -14.62 -9.88
CA GLY A 57 -3.52 -14.27 -11.01
C GLY A 57 -4.25 -13.70 -12.23
N GLN A 58 -5.56 -13.49 -12.16
CA GLN A 58 -6.33 -12.91 -13.26
C GLN A 58 -5.83 -11.50 -13.64
N PRO A 59 -5.95 -11.09 -14.90
CA PRO A 59 -5.65 -9.73 -15.31
C PRO A 59 -6.38 -8.69 -14.46
N LEU A 60 -5.67 -7.65 -14.05
CA LEU A 60 -6.30 -6.53 -13.33
C LEU A 60 -7.25 -5.77 -14.28
N PRO A 61 -8.32 -5.16 -13.74
CA PRO A 61 -9.29 -4.41 -14.54
C PRO A 61 -8.68 -3.34 -15.45
N ASP A 62 -9.32 -3.14 -16.60
CA ASP A 62 -8.84 -2.21 -17.64
C ASP A 62 -9.03 -0.74 -17.31
N THR A 63 -9.99 -0.42 -16.43
CA THR A 63 -10.32 0.95 -16.05
C THR A 63 -10.05 1.20 -14.58
N LEU A 64 -9.66 2.44 -14.28
CA LEU A 64 -9.36 2.86 -12.91
C LEU A 64 -10.55 2.66 -11.97
N ASP A 65 -11.76 3.01 -12.40
CA ASP A 65 -12.96 2.88 -11.57
C ASP A 65 -13.25 1.42 -11.19
N VAL A 66 -13.08 0.49 -12.13
CA VAL A 66 -13.29 -0.94 -11.87
C VAL A 66 -12.16 -1.50 -11.00
N PHE A 67 -10.92 -1.03 -11.19
CA PHE A 67 -9.81 -1.37 -10.31
C PHE A 67 -10.04 -0.88 -8.87
N LEU A 68 -10.44 0.37 -8.68
CA LEU A 68 -10.74 0.93 -7.36
C LEU A 68 -11.95 0.23 -6.71
N ALA A 69 -12.95 -0.16 -7.51
CA ALA A 69 -14.05 -0.99 -7.02
C ALA A 69 -13.57 -2.38 -6.55
N LEU A 70 -12.61 -3.00 -7.25
CA LEU A 70 -11.98 -4.25 -6.84
C LEU A 70 -11.19 -4.08 -5.52
N VAL A 71 -10.37 -3.02 -5.40
CA VAL A 71 -9.65 -2.68 -4.17
C VAL A 71 -10.62 -2.53 -3.01
N ARG A 72 -11.70 -1.76 -3.19
CA ARG A 72 -12.74 -1.57 -2.17
C ARG A 72 -13.46 -2.86 -1.79
N ARG A 73 -13.69 -3.76 -2.75
CA ARG A 73 -14.27 -5.08 -2.50
C ARG A 73 -13.34 -5.98 -1.67
N LEU A 74 -12.03 -5.92 -1.89
CA LEU A 74 -11.06 -6.79 -1.21
C LEU A 74 -10.64 -6.25 0.17
N PHE A 75 -10.43 -4.94 0.27
CA PHE A 75 -9.80 -4.29 1.43
C PHE A 75 -10.76 -3.40 2.23
N GLY A 76 -11.99 -3.21 1.75
CA GLY A 76 -13.01 -2.40 2.42
C GLY A 76 -12.91 -0.92 2.06
N HIS A 77 -13.61 -0.09 2.84
CA HIS A 77 -13.71 1.36 2.59
C HIS A 77 -12.56 2.16 3.19
N SER A 78 -11.86 1.61 4.19
CA SER A 78 -10.82 2.31 4.95
C SER A 78 -9.43 2.04 4.39
N VAL A 79 -9.18 2.46 3.14
CA VAL A 79 -7.87 2.36 2.49
C VAL A 79 -7.24 3.75 2.39
N PHE A 80 -6.06 3.95 2.99
CA PHE A 80 -5.39 5.25 3.00
C PHE A 80 -4.03 5.20 2.32
N ASP A 81 -3.83 6.06 1.33
CA ASP A 81 -2.50 6.34 0.81
C ASP A 81 -1.87 7.51 1.59
N VAL A 82 -0.88 7.21 2.42
CA VAL A 82 -0.20 8.19 3.28
C VAL A 82 0.47 9.28 2.46
N LYS A 83 0.95 8.98 1.24
CA LYS A 83 1.56 9.98 0.37
C LYS A 83 0.51 10.94 -0.19
N HIS A 84 -0.72 10.48 -0.43
CA HIS A 84 -1.85 11.36 -0.75
C HIS A 84 -2.16 12.29 0.41
N LEU A 85 -2.35 11.74 1.62
CA LEU A 85 -2.61 12.53 2.83
C LEU A 85 -1.48 13.55 3.06
N ALA A 86 -0.22 13.15 2.88
CA ALA A 86 0.92 14.02 3.10
C ALA A 86 0.91 15.21 2.15
N ARG A 87 0.55 14.98 0.88
CA ARG A 87 0.37 16.05 -0.11
C ARG A 87 -0.78 17.00 0.25
N CYS A 88 -1.89 16.49 0.79
CA CYS A 88 -2.98 17.32 1.30
C CYS A 88 -2.50 18.21 2.47
N CYS A 89 -1.54 17.75 3.26
CA CYS A 89 -0.89 18.51 4.32
C CYS A 89 0.37 19.28 3.84
N ALA A 90 0.49 19.57 2.55
CA ALA A 90 1.59 20.30 1.93
C ALA A 90 3.00 19.68 2.10
N MET A 91 3.10 18.41 2.50
CA MET A 91 4.36 17.66 2.57
C MET A 91 4.63 16.95 1.24
N ARG A 92 5.89 16.95 0.81
CA ARG A 92 6.35 16.33 -0.44
C ARG A 92 7.57 15.45 -0.19
N GLY A 93 7.78 14.49 -1.09
CA GLY A 93 8.93 13.59 -1.05
C GLY A 93 8.55 12.13 -0.85
N GLY A 94 9.57 11.31 -0.63
CA GLY A 94 9.43 9.91 -0.23
C GLY A 94 9.05 9.74 1.24
N LEU A 95 8.82 8.49 1.65
CA LEU A 95 8.39 8.15 3.01
C LEU A 95 9.34 8.69 4.08
N GLU A 96 10.65 8.58 3.87
CA GLU A 96 11.67 9.10 4.81
C GLU A 96 11.61 10.62 4.98
N GLN A 97 11.37 11.35 3.89
CA GLN A 97 11.28 12.81 3.93
C GLN A 97 10.02 13.25 4.68
N VAL A 98 8.89 12.58 4.45
CA VAL A 98 7.64 12.82 5.17
C VAL A 98 7.78 12.46 6.65
N ALA A 99 8.38 11.31 6.98
CA ALA A 99 8.63 10.90 8.36
C ALA A 99 9.52 11.92 9.09
N THR A 100 10.61 12.36 8.45
CA THR A 100 11.53 13.38 8.99
C THR A 100 10.81 14.71 9.24
N ALA A 101 10.00 15.17 8.29
CA ALA A 101 9.24 16.42 8.41
C ALA A 101 8.23 16.38 9.59
N LEU A 102 7.74 15.18 9.93
CA LEU A 102 6.82 14.97 11.04
C LEU A 102 7.51 14.65 12.37
N GLY A 103 8.83 14.42 12.37
CA GLY A 103 9.57 13.96 13.54
C GLY A 103 9.31 12.50 13.92
N VAL A 104 8.80 11.69 12.98
CA VAL A 104 8.62 10.24 13.18
C VAL A 104 9.93 9.53 12.93
N LYS A 105 10.35 8.70 13.89
CA LYS A 105 11.56 7.87 13.76
C LYS A 105 11.17 6.45 13.38
N ARG A 106 11.95 5.83 12.50
CA ARG A 106 11.83 4.41 12.16
C ARG A 106 12.07 3.56 13.40
N ALA A 107 11.01 2.87 13.86
CA ALA A 107 11.05 2.10 15.10
C ALA A 107 11.94 0.84 15.02
N ALA A 108 11.96 0.17 13.85
CA ALA A 108 12.74 -1.05 13.64
C ALA A 108 13.10 -1.23 12.16
N GLY A 109 14.21 -1.92 11.90
CA GLY A 109 14.65 -2.28 10.55
C GLY A 109 15.31 -1.14 9.78
N ARG A 110 15.46 -1.34 8.47
CA ARG A 110 16.12 -0.41 7.54
C ARG A 110 15.14 0.06 6.48
N ALA A 111 15.39 1.23 5.91
CA ALA A 111 14.66 1.69 4.73
C ALA A 111 14.75 0.67 3.59
N HIS A 112 13.71 0.61 2.76
CA HIS A 112 13.65 -0.28 1.60
C HIS A 112 13.52 -1.76 1.97
N CYS A 113 13.01 -2.05 3.17
CA CYS A 113 12.53 -3.35 3.60
C CYS A 113 11.03 -3.26 3.87
N ALA A 114 10.23 -4.13 3.23
CA ALA A 114 8.76 -4.03 3.24
C ALA A 114 8.15 -3.90 4.64
N GLY A 115 8.56 -4.74 5.59
CA GLY A 115 8.06 -4.68 6.97
C GLY A 115 8.43 -3.39 7.70
N SER A 116 9.67 -2.92 7.53
CA SER A 116 10.15 -1.69 8.16
C SER A 116 9.46 -0.46 7.59
N ASP A 117 9.29 -0.39 6.26
CA ASP A 117 8.59 0.69 5.58
C ASP A 117 7.09 0.68 5.88
N SER A 118 6.46 -0.49 6.02
CA SER A 118 5.05 -0.62 6.42
C SER A 118 4.80 -0.12 7.84
N LEU A 119 5.70 -0.43 8.78
CA LEU A 119 5.65 0.09 10.15
C LEU A 119 5.80 1.61 10.17
N LEU A 120 6.82 2.16 9.49
CA LEU A 120 7.02 3.60 9.41
C LEU A 120 5.82 4.31 8.74
N THR A 121 5.25 3.71 7.69
CA THR A 121 4.03 4.22 7.03
C THR A 121 2.86 4.30 8.01
N THR A 122 2.70 3.28 8.86
CA THR A 122 1.65 3.24 9.88
C THR A 122 1.88 4.31 10.95
N ASP A 123 3.09 4.45 11.47
CA ASP A 123 3.44 5.46 12.48
C ASP A 123 3.21 6.89 11.94
N VAL A 124 3.59 7.13 10.68
CA VAL A 124 3.32 8.40 9.98
C VAL A 124 1.81 8.64 9.86
N LEU A 125 1.03 7.65 9.44
CA LEU A 125 -0.43 7.77 9.36
C LEU A 125 -1.02 8.14 10.73
N LEU A 126 -0.69 7.39 11.78
CA LEU A 126 -1.23 7.61 13.12
C LEU A 126 -0.94 9.03 13.63
N LEU A 127 0.30 9.51 13.43
CA LEU A 127 0.65 10.88 13.81
C LEU A 127 -0.09 11.92 12.98
N MET A 128 -0.24 11.71 11.67
CA MET A 128 -0.99 12.62 10.81
C MET A 128 -2.46 12.68 11.19
N LEU A 129 -3.08 11.54 11.48
CA LEU A 129 -4.46 11.47 11.96
C LEU A 129 -4.63 12.31 13.23
N HIS A 130 -3.71 12.15 14.18
CA HIS A 130 -3.73 12.90 15.43
C HIS A 130 -3.50 14.41 15.24
N ARG A 131 -2.60 14.81 14.33
CA ARG A 131 -2.13 16.20 14.19
C ARG A 131 -2.98 17.04 13.23
N PHE A 132 -3.46 16.45 12.13
CA PHE A 132 -4.12 17.19 11.05
C PHE A 132 -5.57 16.79 10.84
N PHE A 133 -5.95 15.56 11.21
CA PHE A 133 -7.29 15.01 10.93
C PHE A 133 -8.15 14.76 12.18
N ARG A 134 -7.81 15.35 13.33
CA ARG A 134 -8.61 15.19 14.57
C ARG A 134 -10.03 15.73 14.41
N ASN A 135 -10.18 16.84 13.68
CA ASN A 135 -11.48 17.52 13.44
C ASN A 135 -11.79 17.66 11.94
N VAL A 136 -11.11 16.88 11.09
CA VAL A 136 -11.28 16.89 9.64
C VAL A 136 -11.61 15.46 9.24
N ASP A 137 -12.63 15.28 8.40
CA ASP A 137 -13.02 13.95 7.96
C ASP A 137 -11.93 13.33 7.06
N VAL A 138 -11.11 12.46 7.65
CA VAL A 138 -10.11 11.72 6.89
C VAL A 138 -10.74 10.71 5.93
N LEU A 139 -11.98 10.26 6.18
CA LEU A 139 -12.66 9.29 5.31
C LEU A 139 -12.94 9.85 3.92
N ALA A 140 -13.02 11.18 3.77
CA ALA A 140 -13.10 11.85 2.48
C ALA A 140 -11.88 11.56 1.57
N HIS A 141 -10.75 11.12 2.15
CA HIS A 141 -9.54 10.72 1.43
C HIS A 141 -9.43 9.21 1.23
N ALA A 142 -10.32 8.41 1.83
CA ALA A 142 -10.25 6.97 1.76
C ALA A 142 -10.49 6.46 0.32
N GLY A 143 -9.74 5.44 -0.08
CA GLY A 143 -9.77 4.88 -1.44
C GLY A 143 -8.99 5.70 -2.48
N THR A 144 -8.49 6.88 -2.14
CA THR A 144 -7.64 7.67 -3.05
C THR A 144 -6.21 7.15 -3.01
N ILE A 145 -5.76 6.54 -4.11
CA ILE A 145 -4.38 6.06 -4.28
C ILE A 145 -3.61 7.11 -5.09
N VAL A 146 -2.54 7.66 -4.53
CA VAL A 146 -1.91 8.89 -5.04
C VAL A 146 -1.46 8.75 -6.49
N ASP A 147 -0.77 7.66 -6.81
CA ASP A 147 -0.16 7.48 -8.13
C ASP A 147 -1.21 7.26 -9.21
N LEU A 148 -2.28 6.53 -8.89
CA LEU A 148 -3.38 6.28 -9.83
C LEU A 148 -4.29 7.51 -10.00
N THR A 149 -4.41 8.33 -8.97
CA THR A 149 -5.22 9.56 -9.01
C THR A 149 -4.58 10.61 -9.91
N TYR A 150 -3.26 10.80 -9.79
CA TYR A 150 -2.54 11.80 -10.59
C TYR A 150 -2.03 11.26 -11.93
N PHE A 151 -1.83 9.94 -12.06
CA PHE A 151 -1.36 9.31 -13.27
C PHE A 151 -2.12 7.99 -13.52
N PRO A 152 -3.38 8.05 -14.00
CA PRO A 152 -4.19 6.85 -14.25
C PRO A 152 -3.54 5.84 -15.20
N VAL A 153 -2.65 6.31 -16.08
CA VAL A 153 -1.84 5.48 -16.97
C VAL A 153 -0.96 4.46 -16.22
N LEU A 154 -0.66 4.69 -14.93
CA LEU A 154 0.09 3.75 -14.10
C LEU A 154 -0.65 2.42 -13.89
N LEU A 155 -1.98 2.40 -14.01
CA LEU A 155 -2.73 1.15 -13.97
C LEU A 155 -2.28 0.18 -15.08
N PHE A 156 -1.92 0.68 -16.27
CA PHE A 156 -1.40 -0.17 -17.35
C PHE A 156 -0.09 -0.84 -16.97
N PHE A 157 0.78 -0.16 -16.22
CA PHE A 157 2.02 -0.74 -15.70
C PHE A 157 1.74 -1.77 -14.60
N CYS A 158 0.76 -1.50 -13.73
CA CYS A 158 0.29 -2.47 -12.74
C CYS A 158 -0.34 -3.73 -13.37
N LYS A 159 -0.87 -3.65 -14.60
CA LYS A 159 -1.37 -4.83 -15.33
C LYS A 159 -0.25 -5.73 -15.87
N GLY A 160 0.92 -5.16 -16.15
CA GLY A 160 2.10 -5.89 -16.63
C GLY A 160 2.82 -6.71 -15.56
N LEU A 161 2.33 -6.69 -14.32
CA LEU A 161 2.86 -7.51 -13.23
C LEU A 161 2.64 -8.98 -13.58
N VAL A 162 3.70 -9.79 -13.63
CA VAL A 162 3.67 -11.21 -13.98
C VAL A 162 3.17 -12.02 -12.79
#